data_AF-A0A392N2F5-F1
#
_entry.id   AF-A0A392N2F5-F1
#
_cell.length_a   1.000
_cell.length_b   1.000
_cell.length_c   1.000
_cell.angle_alpha   90.00
_cell.angle_beta   90.00
_cell.angle_gamma   90.00
#
_symmetry.space_group_name_H-M   'P 1'
#
loop_
_entity.id
_entity.type
_entity.pdbx_description
1 polymer ?
#
loop_
_entity_poly.entity_id
_entity_poly.type
_entity_poly.pdbx_seq_one_letter_code
_entity_poly.pdbx_strand_id
1 'polypeptide(L)' 'MPMAAKRSLERQRPAQNEWKWNVDGSSKGKPGAAGIGGVLRNDRGDIVAQFAASIGVRDSNEAEFLAIVFALEQ' A
#
# COMPACT_ATOMS: atom_id res chain seq x y z
N MET A 1 -28.65 -19.36 -5.82
CA MET A 1 -27.67 -18.56 -5.06
C MET A 1 -26.44 -18.38 -5.93
N PRO A 2 -26.09 -17.18 -6.44
CA PRO A 2 -24.86 -17.03 -7.20
C PRO A 2 -23.67 -17.12 -6.22
N MET A 3 -22.73 -17.99 -6.54
CA MET A 3 -21.48 -18.15 -5.80
C MET A 3 -20.62 -16.90 -6.06
N ALA A 4 -20.23 -16.18 -4.99
CA ALA A 4 -19.38 -15.01 -5.12
C ALA A 4 -18.08 -15.40 -5.84
N ALA A 5 -17.77 -14.72 -6.94
CA ALA A 5 -16.54 -14.94 -7.69
C ALA A 5 -15.35 -14.74 -6.76
N LYS A 6 -14.52 -15.79 -6.63
CA LYS A 6 -13.22 -15.68 -5.93
C LYS A 6 -12.41 -14.62 -6.66
N ARG A 7 -12.19 -13.46 -6.02
CA ARG A 7 -11.25 -12.46 -6.52
C ARG A 7 -9.86 -13.07 -6.44
N SER A 8 -9.28 -13.40 -7.59
CA SER A 8 -7.88 -13.80 -7.70
C SER A 8 -7.02 -12.65 -7.16
N LEU A 9 -6.17 -12.94 -6.18
CA LEU A 9 -5.20 -12.00 -5.57
C LEU A 9 -4.00 -11.75 -6.51
N GLU A 10 -4.21 -11.81 -7.82
CA GLU A 10 -3.17 -11.53 -8.80
C GLU A 10 -2.90 -10.03 -8.82
N ARG A 11 -1.61 -9.64 -8.83
CA ARG A 11 -1.24 -8.26 -9.11
C ARG A 11 -1.63 -7.92 -10.56
N GLN A 12 -2.81 -7.36 -10.72
CA GLN A 12 -3.28 -6.85 -11.99
C GLN A 12 -2.83 -5.41 -12.17
N ARG A 13 -2.40 -5.09 -13.40
CA ARG A 13 -2.21 -3.70 -13.82
C ARG A 13 -3.52 -2.92 -13.60
N PRO A 14 -3.45 -1.64 -13.23
CA PRO A 14 -4.63 -0.76 -13.19
C PRO A 14 -5.37 -0.79 -14.53
N ALA A 15 -6.67 -0.54 -14.53
CA ALA A 15 -7.39 -0.35 -15.79
C ALA A 15 -6.94 0.96 -16.45
N GLN A 16 -7.30 1.16 -17.71
CA GLN A 16 -6.97 2.38 -18.44
C GLN A 16 -7.46 3.62 -17.69
N ASN A 17 -6.60 4.65 -17.60
CA ASN A 17 -6.84 5.88 -16.83
C ASN A 17 -6.98 5.70 -15.30
N GLU A 18 -6.64 4.53 -14.74
CA GLU A 18 -6.55 4.33 -13.30
C GLU A 18 -5.11 4.34 -12.83
N TRP A 19 -4.91 4.86 -11.62
CA TRP A 19 -3.67 4.71 -10.88
C TRP A 19 -3.91 3.83 -9.65
N LYS A 20 -2.92 3.04 -9.27
CA LYS A 20 -3.01 2.13 -8.12
C LYS A 20 -1.84 2.30 -7.19
N TRP A 21 -2.12 2.64 -5.95
CA TRP A 21 -1.19 2.52 -4.86
C TRP A 21 -1.14 1.08 -4.35
N ASN A 22 0.07 0.55 -4.17
CA ASN A 22 0.34 -0.57 -3.29
C ASN A 22 1.18 -0.05 -2.13
N VAL A 23 0.65 -0.12 -0.92
CA VAL A 23 1.29 0.39 0.30
C VAL A 23 1.47 -0.74 1.31
N ASP A 24 2.43 -0.56 2.21
CA ASP A 24 2.75 -1.48 3.29
C ASP A 24 3.34 -0.71 4.48
N GLY A 25 2.97 -1.12 5.68
CA GLY A 25 3.53 -0.64 6.93
C GLY A 25 4.21 -1.76 7.73
N SER A 26 5.36 -1.46 8.34
CA SER A 26 6.11 -2.44 9.13
C SER A 26 6.50 -1.89 10.49
N SER A 27 6.55 -2.75 11.50
CA SER A 27 7.04 -2.42 12.84
C SER A 27 7.82 -3.58 13.46
N LYS A 28 8.94 -3.27 14.12
CA LYS A 28 9.76 -4.22 14.90
C LYS A 28 9.25 -4.36 16.34
N GLY A 29 8.02 -4.83 16.51
CA GLY A 29 7.37 -5.00 17.82
C GLY A 29 5.92 -4.49 17.84
N LYS A 30 5.31 -4.44 19.03
CA LYS A 30 3.96 -3.88 19.25
C LYS A 30 3.90 -3.15 20.61
N PRO A 31 4.43 -1.91 20.71
CA PRO A 31 5.01 -1.10 19.64
C PRO A 31 6.52 -1.35 19.42
N GLY A 32 7.05 -0.86 18.29
CA GLY A 32 8.46 -0.96 17.93
C GLY A 32 8.86 0.04 16.86
N ALA A 33 10.13 0.08 16.48
CA ALA A 33 10.59 0.95 15.39
C ALA A 33 9.86 0.59 14.09
N ALA A 34 9.25 1.58 13.44
CA ALA A 34 8.31 1.39 12.35
C ALA A 34 8.64 2.25 11.12
N GLY A 35 8.19 1.77 9.97
CA GLY A 35 8.32 2.44 8.68
C GLY A 35 7.13 2.13 7.78
N ILE A 36 6.97 2.97 6.76
CA ILE A 36 5.94 2.87 5.73
C ILE A 36 6.58 2.92 4.36
N GLY A 37 5.94 2.33 3.37
CA GLY A 37 6.34 2.44 1.98
C GLY A 37 5.19 2.25 1.02
N GLY A 38 5.38 2.68 -0.22
CA GLY A 38 4.39 2.54 -1.25
C GLY A 38 4.92 2.75 -2.67
N VAL A 39 4.21 2.18 -3.64
CA VAL A 39 4.47 2.31 -5.07
C VAL A 39 3.16 2.63 -5.79
N LEU A 40 3.16 3.71 -6.58
CA LEU A 40 2.06 4.10 -7.46
C LEU A 40 2.36 3.63 -8.86
N ARG A 41 1.38 2.97 -9.48
CA ARG A 41 1.47 2.50 -10.86
C ARG A 41 0.37 3.08 -11.74
N ASN A 42 0.71 3.34 -13.00
CA ASN A 42 -0.26 3.62 -14.06
C ASN A 42 -0.78 2.33 -14.72
N ASP A 43 -1.70 2.47 -15.66
CA ASP A 43 -2.31 1.40 -16.46
C ASP A 43 -1.32 0.57 -17.30
N ARG A 44 -0.21 1.17 -17.73
CA ARG A 44 0.89 0.45 -18.40
C ARG A 44 1.68 -0.45 -17.44
N GLY A 45 1.53 -0.23 -16.13
CA GLY A 45 2.26 -0.91 -15.06
C GLY A 45 3.55 -0.20 -14.64
N ASP A 46 3.83 0.97 -15.24
CA ASP A 46 5.00 1.79 -14.91
C ASP A 46 4.87 2.32 -13.49
N ILE A 47 5.98 2.38 -12.77
CA ILE A 47 6.05 3.09 -11.49
C ILE A 47 6.10 4.59 -11.78
N VAL A 48 5.11 5.33 -11.30
CA VAL A 48 5.05 6.80 -11.47
C VAL A 48 5.48 7.55 -10.21
N ALA A 49 5.35 6.92 -9.04
CA ALA A 49 5.84 7.44 -7.76
C ALA A 49 6.14 6.29 -6.80
N GLN A 50 7.05 6.52 -5.86
CA GLN A 50 7.33 5.59 -4.76
C GLN A 50 7.83 6.35 -3.52
N PHE A 51 7.60 5.79 -2.34
CA PHE A 51 8.11 6.34 -1.08
C PHE A 51 8.53 5.24 -0.11
N ALA A 52 9.41 5.62 0.81
CA ALA A 52 9.74 4.87 2.01
C ALA A 52 10.11 5.86 3.11
N ALA A 53 9.52 5.72 4.31
CA ALA A 53 9.75 6.65 5.41
C ALA A 53 9.73 5.93 6.76
N SER A 54 10.58 6.37 7.71
CA SER A 54 10.47 5.99 9.11
C SER A 54 9.41 6.82 9.81
N ILE A 55 8.54 6.19 10.61
CA ILE A 55 7.43 6.86 11.32
C ILE A 55 7.58 6.79 12.86
N GLY A 56 8.81 6.54 13.32
CA GLY A 56 9.12 6.46 14.75
C GLY A 56 8.73 5.11 15.35
N VAL A 57 8.29 5.12 16.62
CA VAL A 57 7.85 3.93 17.34
C VAL A 57 6.33 3.81 17.24
N ARG A 58 5.85 2.76 16.57
CA ARG A 58 4.43 2.48 16.30
C ARG A 58 4.17 0.98 16.31
N ASP A 59 2.91 0.56 16.43
CA ASP A 59 2.56 -0.85 16.18
C ASP A 59 2.36 -1.12 14.68
N SER A 60 2.20 -2.41 14.31
CA SER A 60 2.01 -2.79 12.92
C SER A 60 0.73 -2.22 12.30
N ASN A 61 -0.36 -2.14 13.06
CA ASN A 61 -1.65 -1.72 12.51
C ASN A 61 -1.64 -0.21 12.23
N GLU A 62 -1.03 0.57 13.12
CA GLU A 62 -0.85 2.01 12.90
C GLU A 62 0.09 2.27 11.73
N ALA A 63 1.17 1.48 11.58
CA ALA A 63 2.07 1.59 10.42
C ALA A 63 1.33 1.34 9.09
N GLU A 64 0.52 0.27 9.02
CA GLU A 64 -0.26 -0.07 7.83
C GLU A 64 -1.26 1.04 7.47
N PHE A 65 -1.95 1.59 8.46
CA PHE A 65 -2.90 2.68 8.26
C PHE A 65 -2.20 3.98 7.81
N LEU A 66 -1.07 4.33 8.42
CA LEU A 66 -0.31 5.52 8.05
C LEU A 66 0.29 5.42 6.65
N ALA A 67 0.63 4.22 6.17
CA ALA A 67 1.09 4.02 4.79
C ALA A 67 -0.01 4.41 3.78
N ILE A 68 -1.28 4.14 4.08
CA ILE A 68 -2.43 4.54 3.25
C ILE A 68 -2.62 6.06 3.30
N VAL A 69 -2.61 6.66 4.50
CA VAL A 69 -2.79 8.11 4.66
C VAL A 69 -1.70 8.86 3.89
N PHE A 70 -0.44 8.50 4.08
CA PHE A 70 0.69 9.14 3.40
C PHE A 70 0.56 9.06 1.88
N ALA A 71 0.14 7.91 1.34
CA ALA A 71 -0.03 7.72 -0.09
C ALA A 71 -1.16 8.57 -0.71
N LEU A 72 -2.22 8.85 0.04
CA LEU A 72 -3.33 9.72 -0.40
C LEU A 72 -2.98 11.21 -0.33
N GLU A 73 -1.95 11.57 0.43
CA GLU A 73 -1.43 12.94 0.54
C GLU A 73 -0.39 13.30 -0.53
N GLN A 74 0.04 12.32 -1.36
CA GLN A 74 0.94 12.53 -2.51
C GLN A 74 0.15 12.92 -3.76
#